data_AF-A0A915N577-F1
#
_entry.id   AF-A0A915N577-F1
#
_cell.length_a   1.000
_cell.length_b   1.000
_cell.length_c   1.000
_cell.angle_alpha   90.00
_cell.angle_beta   90.00
_cell.angle_gamma   90.00
#
_symmetry.space_group_name_H-M   'P 1'
#
loop_
_entity.id
_entity.type
_entity.pdbx_description
1 polymer ?
#
loop_
_entity_poly.entity_id
_entity_poly.type
_entity_poly.pdbx_seq_one_letter_code
_entity_poly.pdbx_strand_id
1 'polypeptide(L)'
;MRCQPTEQMKMTIFYRYWCLKEAVLKATGQGIVDDLSRYDFRIDTSDRYKQGNFLTSTTLLVDNEFQPKWVFEESFVDANHVAATCRTKNLPKSCTLYGDSDANKMFFSKVNFDFLLDGSCILNPLPGNGLDAYNNFLQKPKKN
;
A
#
# COMPACT_ATOMS: atom_id res chain seq x y z
N MET A 1 0.98 -15.20 14.31
CA MET A 1 -0.22 -14.35 14.47
C MET A 1 -0.86 -14.45 15.86
N ARG A 2 -1.02 -15.65 16.46
CA ARG A 2 -1.68 -15.82 17.79
C ARG A 2 -0.86 -15.36 19.00
N CYS A 3 0.45 -15.15 18.86
CA CYS A 3 1.35 -14.87 20.00
C CYS A 3 1.36 -13.42 20.49
N GLN A 4 0.54 -12.52 19.92
CA GLN A 4 0.48 -11.14 20.39
C GLN A 4 -0.42 -11.03 21.63
N PRO A 5 -0.07 -10.17 22.60
CA PRO A 5 -0.72 -10.14 23.91
C PRO A 5 -2.12 -9.51 23.88
N THR A 6 -2.43 -8.66 22.90
CA THR A 6 -3.74 -8.00 22.77
C THR A 6 -4.39 -8.24 21.41
N GLU A 7 -5.72 -8.17 21.35
CA GLU A 7 -6.46 -8.29 20.08
C GLU A 7 -6.11 -7.16 19.11
N GLN A 8 -5.86 -5.96 19.62
CA GLN A 8 -5.40 -4.83 18.82
C GLN A 8 -4.06 -5.16 18.13
N MET A 9 -3.10 -5.73 18.86
CA MET A 9 -1.82 -6.12 18.28
C MET A 9 -1.97 -7.28 17.29
N LYS A 10 -2.86 -8.24 17.54
CA LYS A 10 -3.18 -9.29 16.57
C LYS A 10 -3.75 -8.69 15.28
N MET A 11 -4.65 -7.72 15.39
CA MET A 11 -5.25 -7.01 14.27
C MET A 11 -4.22 -6.21 13.47
N THR A 12 -3.31 -5.50 14.14
CA THR A 12 -2.21 -4.78 13.49
C THR A 12 -1.34 -5.72 12.66
N ILE A 13 -0.95 -6.86 13.23
CA ILE A 13 -0.15 -7.86 12.50
C ILE A 13 -0.96 -8.48 11.36
N PHE A 14 -2.24 -8.76 11.56
CA PHE A 14 -3.10 -9.25 10.48
C PHE A 14 -3.12 -8.28 9.29
N TYR A 15 -3.38 -6.98 9.52
CA TYR A 15 -3.39 -5.98 8.45
C TYR A 15 -2.01 -5.76 7.82
N ARG A 16 -0.92 -5.89 8.59
CA ARG A 16 0.46 -5.91 8.04
C ARG A 16 0.61 -6.99 6.97
N TYR A 17 0.30 -8.24 7.32
CA TYR A 17 0.38 -9.37 6.38
C TYR A 17 -0.61 -9.24 5.22
N TRP A 18 -1.80 -8.71 5.47
CA TRP A 18 -2.79 -8.45 4.43
C TRP A 18 -2.27 -7.46 3.39
N CYS A 19 -1.76 -6.30 3.82
CA CYS A 19 -1.16 -5.30 2.94
C CYS A 19 0.00 -5.86 2.13
N LEU A 20 0.87 -6.67 2.73
CA LEU A 20 1.99 -7.32 2.05
C LEU A 20 1.52 -8.28 0.94
N LYS A 21 0.53 -9.13 1.23
CA LYS A 21 -0.07 -10.04 0.23
C LYS A 21 -0.70 -9.25 -0.92
N GLU A 22 -1.53 -8.26 -0.60
CA GLU A 22 -2.16 -7.38 -1.59
C GLU A 22 -1.13 -6.64 -2.46
N ALA A 23 -0.01 -6.21 -1.88
CA ALA A 23 1.05 -5.54 -2.63
C ALA A 23 1.67 -6.46 -3.69
N VAL A 24 1.91 -7.73 -3.37
CA VAL A 24 2.41 -8.72 -4.36
C VAL A 24 1.39 -8.99 -5.45
N LEU A 25 0.12 -9.21 -5.09
CA LEU A 25 -0.93 -9.46 -6.06
C LEU A 25 -1.12 -8.30 -7.03
N LYS A 26 -1.02 -7.06 -6.54
CA LYS A 26 -1.09 -5.84 -7.38
C LYS A 26 0.15 -5.68 -8.25
N ALA A 27 1.35 -5.94 -7.71
CA ALA A 27 2.60 -5.84 -8.47
C ALA A 27 2.69 -6.89 -9.59
N THR A 28 2.08 -8.07 -9.39
CA THR A 28 2.07 -9.16 -10.38
C THR A 28 0.88 -9.14 -11.32
N GLY A 29 -0.21 -8.46 -10.94
CA GLY A 29 -1.46 -8.41 -11.70
C GLY A 29 -2.32 -9.67 -11.59
N GLN A 30 -2.01 -10.60 -10.69
CA GLN A 30 -2.74 -11.88 -10.54
C GLN A 30 -4.13 -11.72 -9.92
N GLY A 31 -4.35 -10.66 -9.12
CA GLY A 31 -5.62 -10.41 -8.45
C GLY A 31 -6.00 -11.49 -7.42
N ILE A 32 -7.28 -11.57 -7.08
CA ILE A 32 -7.81 -12.40 -5.96
C ILE A 32 -7.82 -13.91 -6.23
N VAL A 33 -7.55 -14.33 -7.47
CA VAL A 33 -7.65 -15.74 -7.87
C VAL A 33 -6.48 -16.57 -7.34
N ASP A 34 -5.39 -15.91 -6.97
CA ASP A 34 -4.19 -16.59 -6.51
C ASP A 34 -4.33 -17.12 -5.08
N ASP A 35 -3.69 -18.27 -4.82
CA ASP A 35 -3.72 -18.89 -3.50
C ASP A 35 -2.79 -18.16 -2.54
N LEU A 36 -3.41 -17.36 -1.67
CA LEU A 36 -2.69 -16.59 -0.66
C LEU A 36 -1.88 -17.45 0.31
N SER A 37 -2.19 -18.74 0.48
CA SER A 37 -1.48 -19.62 1.42
C SER A 37 -0.04 -19.88 1.01
N ARG A 38 0.27 -19.75 -0.29
CA ARG A 38 1.59 -19.96 -0.88
C ARG A 38 2.62 -18.90 -0.47
N TYR A 39 2.15 -17.71 -0.10
CA TYR A 39 2.98 -16.58 0.27
C TYR A 39 3.31 -16.59 1.77
N ASP A 40 4.57 -16.84 2.11
CA ASP A 40 5.10 -16.80 3.47
C ASP A 40 6.05 -15.61 3.63
N PHE A 41 5.59 -14.59 4.37
CA PHE A 41 6.39 -13.39 4.65
C PHE A 41 7.19 -13.55 5.95
N ARG A 42 8.50 -13.31 5.85
CA ARG A 42 9.40 -13.22 7.01
C ARG A 42 9.60 -11.75 7.34
N ILE A 43 9.10 -11.36 8.51
CA ILE A 43 9.26 -10.04 9.08
C ILE A 43 10.31 -10.10 10.20
N ASP A 44 11.10 -9.05 10.38
CA ASP A 44 12.00 -8.96 11.53
C ASP A 44 11.20 -8.59 12.78
N THR A 45 11.33 -9.39 13.84
CA THR A 45 10.63 -9.15 15.11
C THR A 45 11.22 -7.99 15.92
N SER A 46 12.45 -7.57 15.60
CA SER A 46 13.09 -6.40 16.20
C SER A 46 12.57 -5.09 15.60
N ASP A 47 11.90 -5.15 14.44
CA ASP A 47 11.29 -3.98 13.82
C ASP A 47 10.22 -3.40 14.73
N ARG A 48 10.42 -2.13 15.11
CA ARG A 48 9.36 -1.37 15.78
C ARG A 48 8.28 -1.08 14.76
N TYR A 49 7.19 -1.82 14.81
CA TYR A 49 6.06 -1.62 13.93
C TYR A 49 5.18 -0.47 14.44
N LYS A 50 5.60 0.80 14.19
CA LYS A 50 4.96 2.02 14.69
C LYS A 50 4.94 3.16 13.66
N GLN A 51 4.12 4.18 13.91
CA GLN A 51 4.06 5.39 13.08
C GLN A 51 5.44 6.05 12.89
N GLY A 52 5.71 6.51 11.67
CA GLY A 52 6.96 7.16 11.29
C GLY A 52 8.10 6.20 10.93
N ASN A 53 7.89 4.88 11.09
CA ASN A 53 8.87 3.89 10.66
C ASN A 53 8.66 3.49 9.19
N PHE A 54 9.79 3.31 8.50
CA PHE A 54 9.88 2.79 7.15
C PHE A 54 10.71 1.50 7.20
N LEU A 55 10.08 0.37 6.89
CA LEU A 55 10.70 -0.95 7.01
C LEU A 55 10.93 -1.56 5.64
N THR A 56 12.11 -2.14 5.44
CA THR A 56 12.51 -2.80 4.19
C THR A 56 13.15 -4.18 4.41
N SER A 57 13.15 -4.65 5.66
CA SER A 57 13.67 -5.93 6.13
C SER A 57 12.82 -7.13 5.71
N THR A 58 11.54 -6.90 5.37
CA THR A 58 10.59 -7.97 5.05
C THR A 58 10.99 -8.71 3.79
N THR A 59 10.90 -10.04 3.87
CA THR A 59 11.18 -10.95 2.75
C THR A 59 10.03 -11.90 2.49
N LEU A 60 10.02 -12.49 1.29
CA LEU A 60 8.97 -13.39 0.83
C LEU A 60 9.54 -14.75 0.43
N LEU A 61 8.86 -15.81 0.86
CA LEU A 61 8.95 -17.14 0.30
C LEU A 61 7.64 -17.46 -0.44
N VAL A 62 7.74 -18.09 -1.60
CA VAL A 62 6.59 -18.63 -2.34
C VAL A 62 6.81 -20.13 -2.45
N ASP A 63 5.87 -20.92 -1.95
CA ASP A 63 5.99 -22.39 -1.92
C ASP A 63 7.31 -22.85 -1.24
N ASN A 64 7.70 -22.14 -0.17
CA ASN A 64 8.97 -22.27 0.57
C ASN A 64 10.25 -21.86 -0.18
N GLU A 65 10.14 -21.28 -1.38
CA GLU A 65 11.29 -20.75 -2.12
C GLU A 65 11.46 -19.25 -1.92
N PHE A 66 12.65 -18.85 -1.49
CA PHE A 66 12.99 -17.45 -1.28
C PHE A 66 12.93 -16.63 -2.57
N GLN A 67 12.29 -15.46 -2.53
CA GLN A 67 12.08 -14.58 -3.67
C GLN A 67 12.92 -13.30 -3.58
N PRO A 68 14.24 -13.33 -3.86
CA PRO A 68 15.14 -12.20 -3.67
C PRO A 68 14.90 -11.03 -4.62
N LYS A 69 14.09 -11.22 -5.68
CA LYS A 69 13.78 -10.20 -6.67
C LYS A 69 12.84 -9.13 -6.11
N TRP A 70 12.03 -9.49 -5.13
CA TRP A 70 11.04 -8.60 -4.53
C TRP A 70 11.65 -7.80 -3.39
N VAL A 71 11.29 -6.51 -3.35
CA VAL A 71 11.57 -5.58 -2.26
C VAL A 71 10.22 -5.11 -1.73
N PHE A 72 10.10 -5.09 -0.41
CA PHE A 72 8.94 -4.60 0.29
C PHE A 72 9.30 -3.33 1.04
N GLU A 73 8.41 -2.34 0.97
CA GLU A 73 8.53 -1.13 1.78
C GLU A 73 7.24 -0.97 2.57
N GLU A 74 7.36 -1.02 3.88
CA GLU A 74 6.22 -0.93 4.78
C GLU A 74 6.22 0.43 5.48
N SER A 75 5.05 1.04 5.57
CA SER A 75 4.86 2.37 6.13
C SER A 75 3.55 2.46 6.91
N PHE A 76 3.55 3.30 7.93
CA PHE A 76 2.34 3.71 8.64
C PHE A 76 1.95 5.10 8.20
N VAL A 77 0.83 5.19 7.49
CA VAL A 77 0.29 6.48 7.05
C VAL A 77 -0.22 7.28 8.27
N ASP A 78 -0.77 6.57 9.26
CA ASP A 78 -1.10 7.09 10.58
C ASP A 78 -1.15 5.94 11.62
N ALA A 79 -1.77 6.19 12.78
CA ALA A 79 -1.89 5.22 13.87
C ALA A 79 -2.74 3.97 13.53
N ASN A 80 -3.62 4.06 12.53
CA ASN A 80 -4.61 3.03 12.20
C ASN A 80 -4.44 2.46 10.78
N HIS A 81 -3.65 3.11 9.92
CA HIS A 81 -3.50 2.73 8.52
C HIS A 81 -2.08 2.26 8.19
N VAL A 82 -2.01 1.01 7.74
CA VAL A 82 -0.81 0.37 7.23
C VAL A 82 -0.80 0.45 5.70
N ALA A 83 0.38 0.70 5.15
CA ALA A 83 0.65 0.56 3.72
C ALA A 83 1.87 -0.34 3.51
N ALA A 84 1.83 -1.13 2.45
CA ALA A 84 2.97 -1.87 1.94
C ALA A 84 3.07 -1.67 0.44
N THR A 85 4.28 -1.47 -0.06
CA THR A 85 4.58 -1.49 -1.49
C THR A 85 5.40 -2.73 -1.82
N CYS A 86 5.25 -3.23 -3.04
CA CYS A 86 6.05 -4.33 -3.57
C CYS A 86 6.62 -3.90 -4.92
N ARG A 87 7.93 -4.05 -5.09
CA ARG A 87 8.61 -3.73 -6.33
C ARG A 87 9.77 -4.68 -6.58
N THR A 88 10.22 -4.71 -7.82
CA THR A 88 11.48 -5.39 -8.17
C THR A 88 12.67 -4.56 -7.71
N LYS A 89 13.78 -5.23 -7.38
CA LYS A 89 15.08 -4.56 -7.11
C LYS A 89 15.50 -3.67 -8.28
N ASN A 90 15.32 -4.18 -9.49
CA ASN A 90 15.63 -3.45 -10.72
C ASN A 90 14.38 -2.68 -11.14
N LEU A 91 14.45 -1.35 -11.06
CA LEU A 91 13.42 -0.47 -11.58
C LEU A 91 13.58 -0.30 -13.10
N PRO A 92 12.48 -0.09 -13.85
CA PRO A 92 12.56 0.33 -15.25
C PRO A 92 13.42 1.58 -15.41
N LYS A 93 14.20 1.68 -16.49
CA LYS A 93 15.08 2.84 -16.77
C LYS A 93 14.33 4.18 -16.85
N SER A 94 13.03 4.14 -17.12
CA SER A 94 12.14 5.31 -17.17
C SER A 94 11.70 5.81 -15.79
N CYS A 95 11.96 5.07 -14.70
CA CYS A 95 11.59 5.49 -13.36
C CYS A 95 12.66 6.44 -12.80
N THR A 96 12.31 7.71 -12.69
CA THR A 96 13.10 8.68 -11.91
C THR A 96 12.69 8.58 -10.45
N LEU A 97 13.60 8.13 -9.59
CA LEU A 97 13.39 8.18 -8.14
C LEU A 97 13.62 9.61 -7.66
N TYR A 98 12.56 10.28 -7.21
CA TYR A 98 12.67 11.53 -6.46
C TYR A 98 12.98 11.16 -5.00
N GLY A 99 14.25 10.87 -4.71
CA GLY A 99 14.75 10.60 -3.37
C GLY A 99 15.53 11.79 -2.83
N ASP A 100 15.30 12.15 -1.57
CA ASP A 100 16.21 13.03 -0.83
C ASP A 100 17.54 12.28 -0.64
N SER A 101 18.64 12.94 -1.00
CA SER A 101 19.90 12.32 -1.43
C SER A 101 20.72 11.56 -0.38
N ASP A 102 20.19 11.30 0.82
CA ASP A 102 20.95 10.66 1.90
C ASP A 102 20.28 9.46 2.59
N ALA A 103 19.09 9.00 2.15
CA ALA A 103 18.44 7.84 2.82
C ALA A 103 17.71 6.80 1.95
N ASN A 104 17.43 7.03 0.66
CA ASN A 104 16.61 6.11 -0.18
C ASN A 104 15.26 5.69 0.44
N LYS A 105 14.75 6.42 1.45
CA LYS A 105 13.47 6.14 2.09
C LYS A 105 12.38 6.96 1.41
N MET A 106 11.38 6.28 0.84
CA MET A 106 10.24 6.91 0.18
C MET A 106 9.06 6.92 1.14
N PHE A 107 8.94 7.99 1.93
CA PHE A 107 7.79 8.16 2.82
C PHE A 107 6.55 8.61 2.04
N PHE A 108 5.38 8.21 2.51
CA PHE A 108 4.13 8.77 2.00
C PHE A 108 4.00 10.24 2.42
N SER A 109 3.59 11.07 1.48
CA SER A 109 3.25 12.48 1.71
C SER A 109 1.74 12.65 1.60
N LYS A 110 1.16 13.45 2.50
CA LYS A 110 -0.23 13.89 2.36
C LYS A 110 -0.29 14.98 1.30
N VAL A 111 -1.22 14.85 0.36
CA VAL A 111 -1.49 15.83 -0.69
C VAL A 111 -2.92 16.36 -0.55
N ASN A 112 -3.15 17.61 -0.92
CA ASN A 112 -4.47 18.23 -0.91
C ASN A 112 -5.09 18.24 -2.31
N PHE A 113 -6.32 18.73 -2.43
CA PHE A 113 -7.02 18.76 -3.71
C PHE A 113 -6.35 19.69 -4.72
N ASP A 114 -5.82 20.84 -4.27
CA ASP A 114 -5.10 21.77 -5.15
C ASP A 114 -3.86 21.11 -5.78
N PHE A 115 -3.09 20.34 -5.00
CA PHE A 115 -1.97 19.55 -5.50
C PHE A 115 -2.42 18.52 -6.55
N LEU A 116 -3.55 17.85 -6.33
CA LEU A 116 -4.09 16.86 -7.28
C LEU A 116 -4.64 17.52 -8.57
N LEU A 117 -5.08 18.78 -8.48
CA LEU A 117 -5.60 19.52 -9.62
C LEU A 117 -4.49 20.23 -10.42
N ASP A 118 -3.28 20.37 -9.88
CA ASP A 118 -2.17 20.99 -10.57
C ASP A 118 -1.84 20.22 -11.86
N GLY A 119 -1.78 20.93 -12.99
CA GLY A 119 -1.63 20.36 -14.33
C GLY A 119 -2.82 19.54 -14.85
N SER A 120 -3.94 19.45 -14.11
CA SER A 120 -5.14 18.75 -14.57
C SER A 120 -5.94 19.58 -15.59
N CYS A 121 -6.66 18.90 -16.48
CA CYS A 121 -7.58 19.52 -17.42
C CYS A 121 -8.83 18.67 -17.63
N ILE A 122 -9.91 19.29 -18.12
CA ILE A 122 -11.16 18.58 -18.41
C ILE A 122 -11.00 17.82 -19.72
N LEU A 123 -11.03 16.48 -19.67
CA LEU A 123 -11.03 15.63 -20.86
C LEU A 123 -12.43 15.34 -21.38
N ASN A 124 -13.38 15.07 -20.47
CA ASN A 124 -14.75 14.71 -20.79
C ASN A 124 -15.72 15.60 -19.99
N PRO A 125 -16.22 16.70 -20.56
CA PRO A 125 -17.13 17.61 -19.84
C PRO A 125 -18.46 16.91 -19.57
N LEU A 126 -18.92 16.98 -18.32
CA LEU A 126 -20.25 16.50 -17.94
C LEU A 126 -21.31 17.56 -18.22
N PRO A 127 -22.52 17.18 -18.66
CA PRO A 127 -23.65 18.10 -18.77
C PRO A 127 -23.88 18.86 -17.47
N GLY A 128 -24.19 20.15 -17.56
CA GLY A 128 -24.44 21.00 -16.39
C GLY A 128 -23.28 21.04 -15.39
N ASN A 129 -22.03 20.88 -15.86
CA ASN A 129 -20.82 20.78 -15.03
C ASN A 129 -20.89 19.67 -13.97
N GLY A 130 -21.65 18.60 -14.23
CA GLY A 130 -21.78 17.46 -13.31
C GLY A 130 -22.74 17.67 -12.15
N LEU A 131 -23.55 18.74 -12.14
CA LEU A 131 -24.54 19.01 -11.10
C LEU A 131 -25.52 17.82 -10.93
N ASP A 132 -25.98 17.25 -12.04
CA ASP A 132 -26.89 16.11 -12.02
C ASP A 132 -26.21 14.86 -11.42
N ALA A 133 -24.95 14.61 -11.75
CA ALA A 133 -24.18 13.51 -11.18
C ALA A 133 -23.99 13.66 -9.66
N TYR A 134 -23.74 14.89 -9.20
CA TYR A 134 -23.64 15.21 -7.77
C TYR A 134 -24.98 15.00 -7.05
N ASN A 135 -26.08 15.50 -7.60
CA ASN A 135 -27.42 15.32 -7.04
C ASN A 135 -27.80 13.83 -6.96
N ASN A 136 -27.51 13.06 -8.02
CA ASN A 136 -27.70 11.62 -8.04
C ASN A 136 -26.87 10.89 -6.97
N PHE A 137 -25.64 11.35 -6.70
CA PHE A 137 -24.82 10.80 -5.63
C PHE A 137 -25.42 11.06 -4.24
N LEU A 138 -25.90 12.28 -3.97
CA LEU A 138 -26.50 12.65 -2.68
C LEU A 138 -27.78 11.88 -2.36
N GLN A 139 -28.53 11.45 -3.38
CA GLN A 139 -29.74 10.65 -3.22
C GLN A 139 -29.46 9.18 -2.90
N LYS A 140 -28.21 8.70 -3.06
CA LYS A 140 -27.88 7.31 -2.75
C LYS A 140 -28.08 7.04 -1.25
N PRO A 141 -28.69 5.89 -0.87
CA PRO A 141 -28.91 5.57 0.52
C PRO A 141 -27.57 5.51 1.25
N LYS A 142 -27.48 6.21 2.39
CA LYS A 142 -26.34 6.08 3.29
C LYS A 142 -26.41 4.68 3.90
N LYS A 143 -25.27 3.97 3.95
CA LYS A 143 -25.20 2.73 4.73
C LYS A 143 -25.34 3.12 6.20
N ASN A 144 -26.40 2.60 6.83
CA ASN A 144 -26.62 2.68 8.28
C ASN A 144 -25.56 1.86 9.03
#